data_AF-A0A1S9BRC7-F1
#
_entry.id   AF-A0A1S9BRC7-F1
#
_cell.length_a   1.000
_cell.length_b   1.000
_cell.length_c   1.000
_cell.angle_alpha   90.00
_cell.angle_beta   90.00
_cell.angle_gamma   90.00
#
_symmetry.space_group_name_H-M   'P 1'
#
loop_
_entity.id
_entity.type
_entity.pdbx_description
1 polymer ?
#
loop_
_entity_poly.entity_id
_entity_poly.type
_entity_poly.pdbx_seq_one_letter_code
_entity_poly.pdbx_strand_id
1 'polypeptide(L)' 'MITKDMIMSDIVNTYEGASAALMNLGMGCISCPAALSESLDNAALVHGMKGDEVADYLNKQLNLK' A
#
# COMPACT_ATOMS: atom_id res chain seq x y z
N MET A 1 -10.36 -7.39 2.51
CA MET A 1 -9.65 -6.24 3.11
C MET A 1 -8.16 -6.39 2.89
N ILE A 2 -7.48 -5.28 2.66
CA ILE A 2 -6.03 -5.16 2.63
C ILE A 2 -5.50 -5.25 4.06
N THR A 3 -4.38 -5.95 4.26
CA THR A 3 -3.65 -5.99 5.54
C THR A 3 -2.20 -5.58 5.34
N LYS A 4 -1.52 -5.18 6.41
CA LYS A 4 -0.11 -4.75 6.36
C LYS A 4 0.88 -5.84 5.92
N ASP A 5 0.48 -7.11 6.04
CA ASP A 5 1.30 -8.27 5.68
C ASP A 5 1.23 -8.60 4.18
N MET A 6 0.28 -7.99 3.45
CA MET A 6 0.14 -8.22 2.01
C MET A 6 1.33 -7.64 1.24
N ILE A 7 1.71 -8.33 0.16
CA ILE A 7 2.77 -7.87 -0.74
C ILE A 7 2.26 -6.71 -1.59
N MET A 8 3.10 -5.69 -1.74
CA MET A 8 2.76 -4.46 -2.47
C MET A 8 2.31 -4.74 -3.91
N SER A 9 2.99 -5.65 -4.63
CA SER A 9 2.57 -6.08 -5.98
C SER A 9 1.15 -6.64 -6.00
N ASP A 10 0.80 -7.44 -5.01
CA ASP A 10 -0.52 -8.08 -4.95
C ASP A 10 -1.60 -7.03 -4.70
N ILE A 11 -1.32 -6.04 -3.83
CA ILE A 11 -2.24 -4.93 -3.58
C ILE A 11 -2.49 -4.13 -4.87
N VAL A 12 -1.43 -3.66 -5.55
CA VAL A 12 -1.59 -2.78 -6.72
C VAL A 12 -2.19 -3.50 -7.93
N ASN A 13 -1.95 -4.81 -8.08
CA ASN A 13 -2.48 -5.59 -9.18
C ASN A 13 -3.92 -6.07 -8.92
N THR A 14 -4.32 -6.25 -7.67
CA THR A 14 -5.64 -6.77 -7.30
C THR A 14 -6.66 -5.66 -7.13
N TYR A 15 -6.26 -4.51 -6.57
CA TYR A 15 -7.18 -3.45 -6.20
C TYR A 15 -7.04 -2.24 -7.11
N GLU A 16 -8.02 -2.06 -7.99
CA GLU A 16 -8.11 -0.88 -8.83
C GLU A 16 -8.12 0.40 -7.98
N GLY A 17 -7.24 1.34 -8.30
CA GLY A 17 -7.09 2.60 -7.57
C GLY A 17 -6.12 2.55 -6.38
N ALA A 18 -5.61 1.37 -5.97
CA ALA A 18 -4.65 1.28 -4.87
C ALA A 18 -3.36 2.07 -5.15
N SER A 19 -2.84 2.00 -6.38
CA SER A 19 -1.67 2.78 -6.79
C SER A 19 -1.90 4.28 -6.62
N ALA A 20 -3.05 4.80 -7.06
CA ALA A 20 -3.37 6.22 -6.91
C ALA A 20 -3.54 6.62 -5.44
N ALA A 21 -4.17 5.76 -4.62
CA ALA A 21 -4.34 5.99 -3.19
C ALA A 21 -2.98 6.04 -2.45
N LEU A 22 -2.08 5.10 -2.74
CA LEU A 22 -0.72 5.07 -2.21
C LEU A 22 0.10 6.30 -2.64
N MET A 23 -0.02 6.74 -3.90
CA MET A 23 0.63 7.96 -4.37
C MET A 23 0.15 9.20 -3.60
N ASN A 24 -1.14 9.29 -3.28
CA ASN A 24 -1.70 10.38 -2.46
C ASN A 24 -1.18 10.39 -1.01
N LEU A 25 -0.72 9.25 -0.48
CA LEU A 25 -0.04 9.16 0.82
C LEU A 25 1.45 9.52 0.75
N GLY A 26 1.97 9.91 -0.41
CA GLY A 26 3.40 10.16 -0.60
C GLY A 26 4.22 8.89 -0.80
N MET A 27 3.59 7.72 -0.94
CA MET A 27 4.25 6.48 -1.31
C MET A 27 4.40 6.36 -2.83
N GLY A 28 4.79 7.43 -3.52
CA GLY A 28 4.93 7.45 -4.99
C GLY A 28 6.01 6.51 -5.55
N CYS A 29 6.88 5.97 -4.68
CA CYS A 29 7.95 5.03 -5.02
C CYS A 29 7.46 3.61 -5.36
N ILE A 30 6.15 3.36 -5.45
CA ILE A 30 5.57 2.09 -5.95
C ILE A 30 6.02 1.74 -7.38
N SER A 31 6.61 2.69 -8.11
CA SER A 31 7.25 2.45 -9.40
C SER A 31 8.65 1.81 -9.29
N CYS A 32 9.24 1.76 -8.09
CA CYS A 32 10.49 1.05 -7.84
C CYS A 32 10.23 -0.46 -7.69
N PRO A 33 10.87 -1.32 -8.50
CA PRO A 33 10.69 -2.78 -8.41
C PRO A 33 10.94 -3.37 -7.02
N ALA A 34 11.82 -2.74 -6.23
CA ALA A 34 12.12 -3.16 -4.87
C ALA A 34 10.88 -3.05 -3.96
N ALA A 35 10.18 -1.91 -4.00
CA ALA A 35 9.02 -1.64 -3.16
C ALA A 35 7.85 -2.60 -3.45
N LEU A 36 7.73 -3.06 -4.71
CA LEU A 36 6.68 -4.02 -5.11
C LEU A 36 6.89 -5.42 -4.54
N SER A 37 8.12 -5.75 -4.15
CA SER A 37 8.51 -7.07 -3.63
C SER A 37 8.37 -7.18 -2.11
N GLU A 38 8.08 -6.06 -1.44
CA GLU A 38 7.98 -5.97 0.02
C GLU A 38 6.54 -6.06 0.51
N SER A 39 6.35 -6.34 1.81
CA SER A 39 5.06 -6.16 2.46
C SER A 39 4.70 -4.68 2.56
N LEU A 40 3.41 -4.38 2.69
CA LEU A 40 2.92 -3.02 2.93
C LEU A 40 3.56 -2.41 4.19
N ASP A 41 3.76 -3.18 5.25
CA ASP A 41 4.40 -2.70 6.49
C ASP A 41 5.85 -2.27 6.27
N ASN A 42 6.65 -3.10 5.58
CA ASN A 42 8.05 -2.75 5.28
C ASN A 42 8.14 -1.52 4.38
N ALA A 43 7.30 -1.45 3.35
CA ALA A 43 7.23 -0.29 2.47
C ALA A 43 6.82 0.97 3.25
N ALA A 44 5.85 0.88 4.17
CA ALA A 44 5.41 1.99 5.01
C ALA A 44 6.53 2.48 5.96
N LEU A 45 7.30 1.54 6.54
CA LEU A 45 8.38 1.85 7.49
C LEU A 45 9.50 2.70 6.88
N VAL A 46 9.86 2.48 5.62
CA VAL A 46 10.87 3.30 4.89
C VAL A 46 10.46 4.79 4.83
N HIS A 47 9.16 5.05 4.88
CA HIS A 47 8.59 6.39 4.88
C HIS A 47 8.15 6.87 6.27
N GLY A 48 8.48 6.13 7.34
CA GLY A 48 8.13 6.49 8.72
C GLY A 48 6.64 6.35 9.05
N MET A 49 5.91 5.54 8.29
CA MET A 49 4.49 5.26 8.51
C MET A 49 4.29 3.88 9.14
N LYS A 50 3.12 3.64 9.74
CA LYS A 50 2.73 2.30 10.22
C LYS A 50 1.92 1.58 9.15
N GLY A 51 2.24 0.32 8.85
CA GLY A 51 1.52 -0.45 7.83
C GLY A 51 0.03 -0.60 8.11
N ASP A 52 -0.39 -0.70 9.39
CA ASP A 52 -1.80 -0.76 9.76
C ASP A 52 -2.55 0.53 9.38
N GLU A 53 -1.94 1.70 9.58
CA GLU A 53 -2.55 3.00 9.23
C GLU A 53 -2.68 3.16 7.70
N VAL A 54 -1.69 2.65 6.95
CA VAL A 54 -1.74 2.63 5.48
C VAL A 54 -2.81 1.66 4.99
N ALA A 55 -2.90 0.45 5.57
CA ALA A 55 -3.92 -0.54 5.22
C ALA A 55 -5.33 0.00 5.48
N ASP A 56 -5.57 0.62 6.63
CA ASP A 56 -6.85 1.23 6.97
C ASP A 56 -7.24 2.34 5.98
N TYR A 57 -6.28 3.20 5.62
CA TYR A 57 -6.49 4.21 4.61
C TYR A 57 -6.88 3.59 3.26
N LEU A 58 -6.16 2.56 2.79
CA LEU A 58 -6.45 1.90 1.53
C LEU A 58 -7.83 1.24 1.54
N ASN A 59 -8.17 0.48 2.59
CA ASN A 59 -9.48 -0.13 2.73
C ASN A 59 -10.60 0.93 2.66
N LYS A 60 -10.42 2.07 3.33
CA LYS A 60 -11.36 3.20 3.29
C LYS A 60 -11.48 3.83 1.91
N GLN A 61 -10.36 4.15 1.25
CA GLN A 61 -10.38 4.80 -0.07
C GLN A 61 -11.00 3.89 -1.15
N LEU A 62 -10.79 2.59 -1.02
CA LEU A 62 -11.23 1.59 -2.00
C LEU A 62 -12.60 1.00 -1.65
N ASN A 63 -13.27 1.51 -0.61
CA ASN A 63 -14.56 1.03 -0.10
C ASN A 63 -14.59 -0.49 0.13
N LEU A 64 -13.47 -1.05 0.62
CA LEU A 64 -13.37 -2.46 0.99
C LEU A 64 -14.04 -2.64 2.35
N LYS A 65 -15.05 -3.51 2.39
CA LYS A 65 -15.78 -3.87 3.62
C LYS A 65 -15.00 -4.86 4.48
#